data_AF-A0A0N4T7J1-F1
#
_entry.id   AF-A0A0N4T7J1-F1
#
_cell.length_a   1.000
_cell.length_b   1.000
_cell.length_c   1.000
_cell.angle_alpha   90.00
_cell.angle_beta   90.00
_cell.angle_gamma   90.00
#
_symmetry.space_group_name_H-M   'P 1'
#
loop_
_entity.id
_entity.type
_entity.pdbx_description
1 polymer ?
#
loop_
_entity_poly.entity_id
_entity_poly.type
_entity_poly.pdbx_seq_one_letter_code
_entity_poly.pdbx_strand_id
1 'polypeptide(L)'
;MQKYAAVTNRLFTENHRTESSRKQYSDQLLHFIKQKINLNGPMSVAEYMRLTASSPIGGYYSRHGSKIFGEKGDFITAPELTQMFGELIGIWCYYELINTGTVSCTLKNDCKIIVEFY
;
A
#
# COMPACT_ATOMS: atom_id res chain seq x y z
N MET A 1 37.95 -1.70 -13.46
CA MET A 1 38.00 -2.48 -12.20
C MET A 1 38.15 -1.63 -10.92
N GLN A 2 37.94 -0.30 -10.94
CA GLN A 2 38.12 0.55 -9.72
C GLN A 2 36.89 1.41 -9.36
N LYS A 3 35.83 1.37 -10.17
CA LYS A 3 34.57 2.11 -9.93
C LYS A 3 33.55 1.35 -9.07
N TYR A 4 33.72 0.04 -8.89
CA TYR A 4 32.77 -0.81 -8.14
C TYR A 4 32.96 -0.74 -6.62
N ALA A 5 34.16 -0.45 -6.12
CA ALA A 5 34.47 -0.43 -4.68
C ALA A 5 33.86 0.79 -3.94
N ALA A 6 33.63 1.91 -4.63
CA ALA A 6 33.03 3.11 -4.04
C ALA A 6 31.49 3.04 -3.95
N VAL A 7 30.87 2.11 -4.67
CA VAL A 7 29.42 1.86 -4.63
C VAL A 7 29.07 0.99 -3.43
N THR A 8 29.93 0.04 -3.07
CA THR A 8 29.77 -0.83 -1.89
C THR A 8 29.79 -0.07 -0.57
N ASN A 9 30.60 0.99 -0.45
CA ASN A 9 30.65 1.79 0.79
C ASN A 9 29.45 2.75 0.97
N ARG A 10 28.72 3.10 -0.10
CA ARG A 10 27.48 3.90 0.01
C ARG A 10 26.25 3.07 0.37
N LEU A 11 26.23 1.79 -0.03
CA LEU A 11 25.13 0.88 0.31
C LEU A 11 25.12 0.49 1.80
N PHE A 12 26.25 0.60 2.50
CA PHE A 12 26.35 0.25 3.92
C PHE A 12 25.87 1.36 4.89
N THR A 13 25.94 2.63 4.49
CA THR A 13 25.59 3.76 5.37
C THR A 13 24.12 4.18 5.29
N GLU A 14 23.40 3.88 4.21
CA GLU A 14 21.96 4.18 4.09
C GLU A 14 21.06 3.18 4.86
N ASN A 15 21.49 1.92 5.00
CA ASN A 15 20.71 0.89 5.69
C ASN A 15 20.53 1.14 7.19
N HIS A 16 21.49 1.82 7.83
CA HIS A 16 21.44 2.03 9.28
C HIS A 16 20.42 3.11 9.73
N ARG A 17 20.12 4.10 8.87
CA ARG A 17 19.14 5.16 9.20
C ARG A 17 17.69 4.68 9.10
N THR A 18 17.37 3.87 8.09
CA THR A 18 16.00 3.40 7.82
C THR A 18 15.54 2.30 8.76
N GLU A 19 16.45 1.46 9.28
CA GLU A 19 16.13 0.48 10.32
C GLU A 19 15.85 1.13 11.67
N SER A 20 16.66 2.11 12.08
CA SER A 20 16.49 2.82 13.34
C SER A 20 15.12 3.49 13.45
N SER A 21 14.70 4.22 12.40
CA SER A 21 13.39 4.86 12.34
C SER A 21 12.23 3.86 12.32
N ARG A 22 12.33 2.75 11.58
CA ARG A 22 11.30 1.69 11.56
C ARG A 22 11.08 1.07 12.94
N LYS A 23 12.18 0.80 13.66
CA LYS A 23 12.13 0.26 15.02
C LYS A 23 11.41 1.22 15.97
N GLN A 24 11.74 2.51 15.88
CA GLN A 24 11.13 3.57 16.69
C GLN A 24 9.59 3.65 16.52
N TYR A 25 9.06 3.59 15.30
CA TYR A 25 7.60 3.60 15.07
C TYR A 25 6.91 2.33 15.59
N SER A 26 7.53 1.17 15.40
CA SER A 26 7.02 -0.10 15.95
C SER A 26 6.95 -0.07 17.47
N ASP A 27 7.98 0.48 18.13
CA ASP A 27 8.04 0.59 19.59
C ASP A 27 6.96 1.54 20.14
N GLN A 28 6.70 2.65 19.46
CA GLN A 28 5.62 3.59 19.83
C GLN A 28 4.24 2.94 19.71
N LEU A 29 3.96 2.22 18.61
CA LEU A 29 2.70 1.52 18.42
C LEU A 29 2.51 0.39 19.45
N LEU A 30 3.57 -0.36 19.75
CA LEU A 30 3.54 -1.40 20.78
C LEU A 30 3.20 -0.82 22.17
N HIS A 31 3.82 0.30 22.52
CA HIS A 31 3.52 0.98 23.79
C HIS A 31 2.06 1.41 23.86
N PHE A 32 1.53 2.01 22.78
CA PHE A 32 0.13 2.41 22.70
C PHE A 32 -0.84 1.23 22.87
N ILE A 33 -0.58 0.09 22.19
CA ILE A 33 -1.43 -1.11 22.31
C ILE A 33 -1.40 -1.66 23.74
N LYS A 34 -0.21 -1.72 24.37
CA LYS A 34 -0.08 -2.15 25.77
C LYS A 34 -0.87 -1.27 26.73
N GLN A 35 -0.78 0.05 26.58
CA GLN A 35 -1.56 0.98 27.40
C GLN A 35 -3.07 0.77 27.21
N LYS A 36 -3.50 0.56 25.97
CA LYS A 36 -4.91 0.34 25.66
C LYS A 36 -5.47 -0.95 26.29
N ILE A 37 -4.69 -2.03 26.29
CA ILE A 37 -5.04 -3.30 26.96
C ILE A 37 -5.07 -3.13 28.48
N ASN A 38 -4.10 -2.41 29.05
CA ASN A 38 -4.07 -2.17 30.50
C ASN A 38 -5.26 -1.34 30.99
N LEU A 39 -5.76 -0.39 30.19
CA LEU A 39 -6.87 0.49 30.57
C LEU A 39 -8.25 -0.12 30.31
N ASN A 40 -8.44 -0.80 29.18
CA ASN A 40 -9.76 -1.30 28.75
C ASN A 40 -9.93 -2.82 28.91
N GLY A 41 -8.91 -3.52 29.38
CA GLY A 41 -8.89 -4.97 29.47
C GLY A 41 -8.54 -5.65 28.14
N PRO A 42 -8.86 -6.96 27.99
CA PRO A 42 -8.50 -7.75 26.83
C PRO A 42 -8.99 -7.14 25.52
N MET A 43 -8.09 -7.04 24.54
CA MET A 43 -8.39 -6.51 23.21
C MET A 43 -8.75 -7.64 22.25
N SER A 44 -9.80 -7.45 21.46
CA SER A 44 -10.16 -8.40 20.39
C SER A 44 -9.09 -8.44 19.30
N VAL A 45 -8.94 -9.59 18.64
CA VAL A 45 -8.02 -9.74 17.50
C VAL A 45 -8.38 -8.75 16.38
N ALA A 46 -9.67 -8.51 16.13
CA ALA A 46 -10.12 -7.57 15.11
C ALA A 46 -9.67 -6.13 15.39
N GLU A 47 -9.73 -5.70 16.65
CA GLU A 47 -9.23 -4.38 17.06
C GLU A 47 -7.71 -4.28 16.98
N TYR A 48 -7.01 -5.32 17.42
CA TYR A 48 -5.56 -5.40 17.29
C TYR A 48 -5.12 -5.27 15.82
N MET A 49 -5.71 -6.06 14.92
CA MET A 49 -5.39 -6.03 13.48
C MET A 49 -5.68 -4.66 12.84
N ARG A 50 -6.79 -4.02 13.21
CA ARG A 50 -7.10 -2.67 12.73
C ARG A 50 -6.06 -1.65 13.17
N LEU A 51 -5.61 -1.72 14.42
CA LEU A 51 -4.60 -0.81 14.96
C LEU A 51 -3.24 -1.03 14.29
N THR A 52 -2.81 -2.28 14.12
CA THR A 52 -1.51 -2.57 13.49
C THR A 52 -1.50 -2.28 12.00
N ALA A 53 -2.63 -2.40 11.30
CA ALA A 53 -2.74 -2.06 9.89
C ALA A 53 -2.75 -0.55 9.64
N SER A 54 -3.58 0.20 10.39
CA SER A 54 -3.97 1.57 9.99
C SER A 54 -3.62 2.67 11.00
N SER A 55 -2.95 2.37 12.12
CA SER A 55 -2.60 3.41 13.10
C SER A 55 -1.69 4.52 12.51
N PRO A 56 -1.96 5.80 12.79
CA PRO A 56 -1.09 6.90 12.36
C PRO A 56 0.30 6.89 13.04
N ILE A 57 0.44 6.19 14.17
CA ILE A 57 1.67 6.18 15.01
C ILE A 57 2.71 5.16 14.51
N GLY A 58 2.32 4.29 13.56
CA GLY A 58 3.22 3.24 13.06
C GLY A 58 2.50 2.07 12.41
N GLY A 59 1.27 2.27 11.93
CA GLY A 59 0.51 1.27 11.22
C GLY A 59 1.18 0.88 9.91
N TYR A 60 1.13 -0.41 9.59
CA TYR A 60 1.81 -0.99 8.45
C TYR A 60 1.46 -0.30 7.13
N TYR A 61 0.17 -0.01 6.90
CA TYR A 61 -0.33 0.62 5.66
C TYR A 61 -0.43 2.15 5.75
N SER A 62 -0.25 2.75 6.93
CA SER A 62 -0.37 4.20 7.13
C SER A 62 0.94 4.96 6.90
N ARG A 63 2.05 4.26 6.65
CA ARG A 63 3.38 4.85 6.52
C ARG A 63 3.57 5.55 5.17
N HIS A 64 3.25 6.84 5.13
CA HIS A 64 3.38 7.69 3.94
C HIS A 64 4.82 7.64 3.37
N GLY A 65 4.96 7.38 2.06
CA GLY A 65 6.26 7.31 1.38
C GLY A 65 6.97 5.95 1.40
N SER A 66 6.36 4.93 2.03
CA SER A 66 6.89 3.56 2.02
C SER A 66 6.36 2.81 0.82
N LYS A 67 7.26 2.33 -0.05
CA LYS A 67 6.86 1.42 -1.12
C LYS A 67 6.60 0.03 -0.52
N ILE A 68 5.35 -0.23 -0.09
CA ILE A 68 4.91 -1.52 0.49
C ILE A 68 4.70 -2.56 -0.62
N PHE A 69 4.24 -2.11 -1.78
CA PHE A 69 3.94 -2.95 -2.93
C PHE A 69 5.02 -2.86 -4.03
N GLY A 70 5.19 -3.96 -4.76
CA GLY A 70 6.08 -4.07 -5.92
C GLY A 70 7.41 -4.74 -5.58
N GLU A 71 8.32 -4.81 -6.55
CA GLU A 71 9.55 -5.61 -6.48
C GLU A 71 10.48 -5.25 -5.29
N LYS A 72 10.42 -4.00 -4.82
CA LYS A 72 11.21 -3.49 -3.69
C LYS A 72 10.42 -3.41 -2.37
N GLY A 73 9.14 -3.78 -2.40
CA GLY A 73 8.26 -3.83 -1.24
C GLY A 73 8.23 -5.21 -0.60
N ASP A 74 7.36 -5.39 0.39
CA ASP A 74 7.20 -6.68 1.08
C ASP A 74 6.31 -7.64 0.27
N PHE A 75 5.45 -7.10 -0.61
CA PHE A 75 4.51 -7.89 -1.41
C PHE A 75 4.44 -7.41 -2.86
N ILE A 76 4.38 -8.36 -3.80
CA ILE A 76 4.02 -8.10 -5.19
C ILE A 76 2.54 -8.45 -5.37
N THR A 77 1.77 -7.56 -5.99
CA THR A 77 0.34 -7.74 -6.25
C THR A 77 0.06 -7.99 -7.73
N ALA A 78 -1.12 -8.49 -8.08
CA ALA A 78 -1.49 -8.80 -9.47
C ALA A 78 -1.37 -7.60 -10.45
N PRO A 79 -1.75 -6.36 -10.08
CA PRO A 79 -1.51 -5.19 -10.93
C PRO A 79 -0.03 -4.94 -11.25
N GLU A 80 0.88 -5.26 -10.33
CA GLU A 80 2.31 -5.07 -10.52
C GLU A 80 2.96 -6.18 -11.37
N LEU A 81 2.31 -7.34 -11.49
CA LEU A 81 2.84 -8.47 -12.24
C LEU A 81 2.57 -8.36 -13.74
N THR A 82 1.35 -7.98 -14.14
CA THR A 82 0.96 -7.87 -15.55
C THR A 82 -0.05 -6.75 -15.79
N GLN A 83 0.17 -5.96 -16.83
CA GLN A 83 -0.76 -4.94 -17.32
C GLN A 83 -2.16 -5.51 -17.66
N MET A 84 -2.21 -6.74 -18.17
CA MET A 84 -3.45 -7.43 -18.55
C MET A 84 -4.47 -7.52 -17.40
N PHE A 85 -4.01 -7.56 -16.15
CA PHE A 85 -4.90 -7.58 -14.98
C PHE A 85 -5.79 -6.33 -14.93
N GLY A 86 -5.20 -5.14 -15.14
CA GLY A 86 -5.95 -3.88 -15.13
C GLY A 86 -6.93 -3.78 -16.30
N GLU A 87 -6.51 -4.22 -17.49
CA GLU A 87 -7.35 -4.19 -18.70
C GLU A 87 -8.58 -5.09 -18.58
N LEU A 88 -8.40 -6.30 -18.05
CA LEU A 88 -9.52 -7.24 -17.85
C LEU A 88 -10.54 -6.72 -16.83
N ILE A 89 -10.07 -6.13 -15.73
CA ILE A 89 -10.98 -5.49 -14.76
C ILE A 89 -11.70 -4.30 -15.39
N GLY A 90 -11.02 -3.50 -16.22
CA GLY A 90 -11.63 -2.39 -16.96
C GLY A 90 -12.76 -2.84 -17.90
N ILE A 91 -12.53 -3.89 -18.69
CA ILE A 91 -13.54 -4.48 -19.58
C ILE A 91 -14.74 -5.00 -18.77
N TRP A 92 -14.48 -5.69 -17.65
CA TRP A 92 -15.53 -6.21 -16.78
C TRP A 92 -16.38 -5.07 -16.19
N CYS A 93 -15.76 -4.01 -15.64
CA CYS A 93 -16.48 -2.85 -15.13
C CYS A 93 -17.36 -2.18 -16.19
N TYR A 94 -16.86 -2.06 -17.43
CA TYR A 94 -17.63 -1.49 -18.54
C TYR A 94 -18.84 -2.37 -18.91
N TYR A 95 -18.63 -3.69 -18.99
CA TYR A 95 -19.68 -4.65 -19.29
C TYR A 95 -20.78 -4.64 -18.23
N GLU A 96 -20.43 -4.66 -16.94
CA GLU A 96 -21.40 -4.62 -15.84
C GLU A 96 -22.16 -3.29 -15.79
N LEU A 97 -21.51 -2.16 -16.11
CA LEU A 97 -22.15 -0.86 -16.14
C LEU A 97 -23.26 -0.78 -17.21
N ILE A 98 -23.03 -1.38 -18.38
CA ILE A 98 -24.04 -1.47 -19.44
C ILE A 98 -25.20 -2.37 -19.00
N ASN A 99 -24.89 -3.51 -18.39
CA ASN A 99 -25.90 -4.49 -18.00
C ASN A 99 -26.77 -4.06 -16.82
N THR A 100 -26.22 -3.26 -15.89
CA THR A 100 -26.94 -2.76 -14.70
C THR A 100 -27.87 -1.58 -15.02
N GLY A 101 -27.88 -1.10 -16.26
CA GLY A 101 -28.87 -0.11 -16.75
C GLY A 101 -28.58 1.35 -16.40
N THR A 102 -27.39 1.66 -15.86
CA THR A 102 -27.04 3.03 -15.43
C THR A 102 -26.69 3.98 -16.59
N VAL A 103 -26.77 3.52 -17.84
CA VAL A 103 -26.45 4.31 -19.04
C VAL A 103 -27.69 4.94 -19.70
N SER A 104 -28.70 5.36 -18.93
CA SER A 104 -29.82 6.12 -19.49
C SER A 104 -29.63 7.65 -19.43
N CYS A 105 -28.67 8.18 -18.65
CA CYS A 105 -28.61 9.62 -18.34
C CYS A 105 -27.35 10.39 -18.80
N THR A 106 -26.31 9.75 -19.34
CA THR A 106 -25.05 10.47 -19.66
C THR A 106 -24.42 10.05 -21.01
N LEU A 107 -25.21 9.54 -21.95
CA LEU A 107 -24.75 9.23 -23.32
C LEU A 107 -25.28 10.22 -24.37
N LYS A 108 -25.64 11.44 -23.97
CA LYS A 108 -25.80 12.56 -24.90
C LYS A 108 -24.56 13.43 -24.84
N ASN A 109 -23.66 13.14 -25.79
CA ASN A 109 -22.51 13.94 -26.25
C ASN A 109 -21.18 13.76 -25.48
N ASP A 110 -20.21 13.19 -26.21
CA ASP A 110 -18.76 13.34 -26.04
C ASP A 110 -18.03 12.72 -24.84
N CYS A 111 -18.40 11.51 -24.40
CA CYS A 111 -17.52 10.74 -23.51
C CYS A 111 -16.77 9.64 -24.26
N LYS A 112 -15.66 10.04 -24.89
CA LYS A 112 -14.60 9.11 -25.29
C LYS A 112 -14.01 8.54 -23.99
N ILE A 113 -14.44 7.35 -23.57
CA ILE A 113 -13.73 6.61 -22.51
C ILE A 113 -12.41 6.16 -23.14
N ILE A 114 -11.45 7.06 -23.11
CA ILE A 114 -10.06 6.75 -23.41
C ILE A 114 -9.55 5.98 -22.20
N VAL A 115 -9.48 4.66 -22.34
CA VAL A 115 -8.63 3.82 -21.49
C VAL A 115 -7.20 3.99 -22.01
N GLU A 116 -6.65 5.20 -21.93
CA GLU A 116 -5.20 5.40 -22.07
C GLU A 116 -4.64 5.52 -20.67
N PHE A 117 -4.04 4.42 -20.23
CA PHE A 117 -3.00 4.46 -19.22
C PHE A 117 -1.71 4.86 -19.94
N TYR A 118 -1.31 6.13 -19.82
CA TYR A 118 0.06 6.61 -20.03
C TYR A 118 0.50 7.42 -18.81
#